data_AF-A0A4V1SKS8-F1
#
_entry.id   AF-A0A4V1SKS8-F1
#
_cell.length_a   1.000
_cell.length_b   1.000
_cell.length_c   1.000
_cell.angle_alpha   90.00
_cell.angle_beta   90.00
_cell.angle_gamma   90.00
#
_symmetry.space_group_name_H-M   'P 1'
#
loop_
_entity.id
_entity.type
_entity.pdbx_description
1 polymer ?
#
loop_
_entity_poly.entity_id
_entity_poly.type
_entity_poly.pdbx_seq_one_letter_code
_entity_poly.pdbx_strand_id
1 'polypeptide(L)'
;MLRILNRVNAKSIFLFLLSFFLFYACKKEEPKRSEAEIEISKWEFVAQLNDANQTWNDVCFSDPKTIWSVGNKNFVAKSTDGGKSWEGVVVDAVLPENFLWISIYFQTANIGWVCGQNKIYKTIDGGKTWKSMFDVSKFPQLPNGNFGAQTVHFISAEKGFFCGNNGFILSTIDGGKTWNSQIFKELESNVLFGITFSGENNGWIIGNTVLLNTTNGGANWQIQQSSA
;
A
#
# COMPACT_ATOMS: atom_id res chain seq x y z
N MET A 1 97.49 -5.41 -6.31
CA MET A 1 97.50 -5.03 -7.74
C MET A 1 97.22 -6.29 -8.55
N LEU A 2 96.26 -6.19 -9.47
CA LEU A 2 95.36 -7.24 -9.96
C LEU A 2 95.98 -8.63 -10.25
N ARG A 3 95.40 -9.66 -9.62
CA ARG A 3 95.60 -11.10 -9.85
C ARG A 3 94.24 -11.69 -10.26
N ILE A 4 94.18 -12.37 -11.41
CA ILE A 4 94.16 -13.84 -11.58
C ILE A 4 92.72 -14.31 -11.84
N LEU A 5 92.41 -14.55 -13.10
CA LEU A 5 92.42 -15.86 -13.79
C LEU A 5 91.09 -16.61 -13.63
N ASN A 6 90.35 -16.58 -14.73
CA ASN A 6 89.64 -17.71 -15.31
C ASN A 6 90.13 -19.06 -14.79
N ARG A 7 89.23 -19.83 -14.18
CA ARG A 7 89.03 -21.22 -14.56
C ARG A 7 87.55 -21.57 -14.48
N VAL A 8 87.11 -22.11 -15.61
CA VAL A 8 85.81 -22.71 -15.90
C VAL A 8 85.43 -23.73 -14.83
N ASN A 9 84.16 -23.73 -14.41
CA ASN A 9 83.55 -24.96 -13.92
C ASN A 9 82.17 -25.16 -14.56
N ALA A 10 82.02 -26.36 -15.12
CA ALA A 10 80.85 -26.84 -15.81
C ALA A 10 79.76 -27.20 -14.79
N LYS A 11 78.57 -26.58 -14.92
CA LYS A 11 77.23 -27.01 -14.41
C LYS A 11 76.22 -25.86 -14.20
N SER A 12 76.59 -24.58 -14.37
CA SER A 12 75.69 -23.45 -14.05
C SER A 12 75.03 -22.72 -15.23
N ILE A 13 75.06 -23.26 -16.46
CA ILE A 13 74.44 -22.61 -17.64
C ILE A 13 73.12 -23.31 -18.08
N PHE A 14 72.65 -24.30 -17.33
CA PHE A 14 71.39 -25.01 -17.64
C PHE A 14 70.33 -24.86 -16.53
N LEU A 15 70.29 -23.72 -15.85
CA LEU A 15 69.29 -23.45 -14.81
C LEU A 15 68.90 -21.96 -14.68
N PHE A 16 68.93 -21.21 -15.78
CA PHE A 16 68.46 -19.81 -15.82
C PHE A 16 67.54 -19.47 -17.01
N LEU A 17 67.07 -20.49 -17.75
CA LEU A 17 66.05 -20.34 -18.80
C LEU A 17 64.82 -21.23 -18.60
N LEU A 18 64.61 -21.70 -17.36
CA LEU A 18 63.40 -22.45 -16.98
C LEU A 18 62.78 -21.92 -15.67
N SER A 19 62.89 -20.62 -15.41
CA SER A 19 62.19 -19.93 -14.31
C SER A 19 61.49 -18.64 -14.72
N PHE A 20 61.54 -18.26 -16.00
CA PHE A 20 60.79 -17.10 -16.53
C PHE A 20 59.57 -17.48 -17.38
N PHE A 21 59.21 -18.77 -17.43
CA PHE A 21 58.03 -19.26 -18.16
C PHE A 21 56.99 -19.98 -17.26
N LEU A 22 57.05 -19.75 -15.94
CA LEU A 22 56.09 -20.29 -14.97
C LEU A 22 55.49 -19.22 -14.03
N PHE A 23 55.56 -17.95 -14.44
CA PHE A 23 54.84 -16.84 -13.80
C PHE A 23 53.93 -16.05 -14.77
N TYR A 24 53.62 -16.60 -15.96
CA TYR A 24 52.77 -15.93 -16.95
C TYR A 24 51.54 -16.70 -17.43
N ALA A 25 51.17 -17.80 -16.77
CA ALA A 25 49.99 -18.58 -17.16
C ALA A 25 49.19 -19.08 -15.95
N CYS A 26 48.80 -18.17 -15.07
CA CYS A 26 47.58 -18.32 -14.27
C CYS A 26 47.16 -16.94 -13.70
N LYS A 27 46.89 -15.97 -14.59
CA LYS A 27 45.88 -14.98 -14.23
C LYS A 27 44.58 -15.74 -14.25
N LYS A 28 44.07 -16.09 -13.06
CA LYS A 28 42.66 -16.44 -12.90
C LYS A 28 41.92 -15.23 -13.48
N GLU A 29 41.37 -15.36 -14.69
CA GLU A 29 40.35 -14.43 -15.13
C GLU A 29 39.22 -14.62 -14.13
N GLU A 30 39.17 -13.72 -13.14
CA GLU A 30 37.94 -13.54 -12.39
C GLU A 30 36.86 -13.37 -13.45
N PRO A 31 35.76 -14.14 -13.41
CA PRO A 31 34.66 -13.89 -14.32
C PRO A 31 34.34 -12.41 -14.14
N LYS A 32 34.52 -11.61 -15.21
CA LYS A 32 33.98 -10.26 -15.26
C LYS A 32 32.50 -10.44 -14.98
N ARG A 33 32.10 -10.24 -13.72
CA ARG A 33 30.71 -10.06 -13.36
C ARG A 33 30.32 -8.87 -14.23
N SER A 34 29.56 -9.12 -15.29
CA SER A 34 28.87 -8.03 -15.95
C SER A 34 28.04 -7.43 -14.83
N GLU A 35 28.48 -6.29 -14.33
CA GLU A 35 27.63 -5.40 -13.55
C GLU A 35 26.55 -4.99 -14.55
N ALA A 36 25.52 -5.84 -14.67
CA ALA A 36 24.24 -5.38 -15.12
C ALA A 36 23.89 -4.32 -14.08
N GLU A 37 24.08 -3.06 -14.45
CA GLU A 37 23.59 -1.93 -13.69
C GLU A 37 22.14 -2.25 -13.40
N ILE A 38 21.85 -2.51 -12.12
CA ILE A 38 20.48 -2.59 -11.66
C ILE A 38 19.94 -1.20 -11.93
N GLU A 39 19.12 -1.06 -12.97
CA GLU A 39 18.43 0.18 -13.28
C GLU A 39 17.50 0.45 -12.09
N ILE A 40 18.02 1.19 -11.11
CA ILE A 40 17.28 1.61 -9.95
C ILE A 40 16.21 2.56 -10.46
N SER A 41 14.98 2.05 -10.53
CA SER A 41 13.78 2.84 -10.79
C SER A 41 13.78 4.04 -9.84
N LYS A 42 13.88 5.24 -10.41
CA LYS A 42 13.93 6.48 -9.65
C LYS A 42 12.52 6.91 -9.28
N TRP A 43 12.39 7.48 -8.09
CA TRP A 43 11.18 8.21 -7.72
C TRP A 43 11.07 9.46 -8.58
N GLU A 44 9.91 9.66 -9.19
CA GLU A 44 9.60 10.83 -9.99
C GLU A 44 8.42 11.59 -9.41
N PHE A 45 8.48 12.91 -9.51
CA PHE A 45 7.38 13.76 -9.12
C PHE A 45 6.31 13.73 -10.21
N VAL A 46 5.10 13.27 -9.88
CA VAL A 46 4.02 13.07 -10.86
C VAL A 46 2.90 14.10 -10.77
N ALA A 47 2.62 14.67 -9.58
CA ALA A 47 1.55 15.65 -9.41
C ALA A 47 1.70 16.50 -8.13
N GLN A 48 1.29 17.77 -8.21
CA GLN A 48 1.07 18.66 -7.07
C GLN A 48 -0.36 19.23 -7.11
N LEU A 49 -0.94 19.45 -5.93
CA LEU A 49 -2.13 20.30 -5.82
C LEU A 49 -1.70 21.77 -5.81
N ASN A 50 -2.42 22.61 -6.54
CA ASN A 50 -2.15 24.05 -6.59
C ASN A 50 -2.63 24.78 -5.33
N ASP A 51 -3.60 24.20 -4.62
CA ASP A 51 -4.09 24.71 -3.34
C ASP A 51 -3.31 24.06 -2.19
N ALA A 52 -2.51 24.86 -1.49
CA ALA A 52 -1.68 24.41 -0.37
C ALA A 52 -2.48 23.81 0.81
N ASN A 53 -3.78 24.09 0.88
CA ASN A 53 -4.66 23.55 1.91
C ASN A 53 -5.40 22.29 1.43
N GLN A 54 -5.15 21.80 0.23
CA GLN A 54 -5.72 20.57 -0.30
C GLN A 54 -4.78 19.38 -0.04
N THR A 55 -5.33 18.23 0.34
CA THR A 55 -4.55 17.04 0.71
C THR A 55 -4.91 15.85 -0.17
N TRP A 56 -3.94 14.96 -0.36
CA TRP A 56 -4.17 13.58 -0.78
C TRP A 56 -4.18 12.72 0.48
N ASN A 57 -5.23 11.92 0.67
CA ASN A 57 -5.40 11.09 1.86
C ASN A 57 -5.19 9.61 1.56
N ASP A 58 -5.63 9.12 0.40
CA ASP A 58 -5.49 7.72 0.00
C ASP A 58 -5.39 7.58 -1.52
N VAL A 59 -4.78 6.49 -2.00
CA VAL A 59 -4.56 6.22 -3.42
C VAL A 59 -4.79 4.74 -3.71
N CYS A 60 -5.48 4.44 -4.81
CA CYS A 60 -5.82 3.07 -5.20
C CYS A 60 -5.73 2.89 -6.71
N PHE A 61 -5.22 1.74 -7.14
CA PHE A 61 -5.31 1.32 -8.53
C PHE A 61 -6.61 0.54 -8.74
N SER A 62 -7.36 0.90 -9.77
CA SER A 62 -8.53 0.12 -10.23
C SER A 62 -8.16 -0.85 -11.36
N ASP A 63 -7.12 -0.52 -12.10
CA ASP A 63 -6.43 -1.36 -13.08
C ASP A 63 -4.97 -0.89 -13.20
N PRO A 64 -4.09 -1.53 -14.01
CA PRO A 64 -2.67 -1.17 -14.08
C PRO A 64 -2.35 0.27 -14.51
N LYS A 65 -3.29 1.00 -15.12
CA LYS A 65 -3.09 2.39 -15.58
C LYS A 65 -4.04 3.39 -14.93
N THR A 66 -5.17 2.92 -14.40
CA THR A 66 -6.18 3.76 -13.78
C THR A 66 -5.96 3.88 -12.28
N ILE A 67 -5.56 5.09 -11.86
CA ILE A 67 -5.29 5.43 -10.46
C ILE A 67 -6.38 6.35 -9.96
N TRP A 68 -6.81 6.13 -8.73
CA TRP A 68 -7.74 6.98 -8.01
C TRP A 68 -7.07 7.53 -6.78
N SER A 69 -7.40 8.76 -6.42
CA SER A 69 -6.99 9.31 -5.15
C SER A 69 -8.04 10.27 -4.62
N VAL A 70 -8.08 10.39 -3.29
CA VAL A 70 -9.10 11.14 -2.57
C VAL A 70 -8.46 12.04 -1.53
N GLY A 71 -9.20 13.04 -1.09
CA GLY A 71 -8.67 14.06 -0.21
C GLY A 71 -9.72 14.87 0.54
N ASN A 72 -9.22 15.93 1.17
CA ASN A 72 -10.09 16.97 1.73
C ASN A 72 -10.74 17.82 0.63
N LYS A 73 -11.60 18.74 1.02
CA LYS A 73 -12.27 19.68 0.10
C LYS A 73 -13.09 19.02 -1.02
N ASN A 74 -13.82 17.96 -0.67
CA ASN A 74 -14.61 17.11 -1.58
C ASN A 74 -13.80 16.61 -2.78
N PHE A 75 -12.49 16.40 -2.59
CA PHE A 75 -11.59 16.07 -3.66
C PHE A 75 -11.55 14.57 -3.93
N VAL A 76 -11.90 14.21 -5.16
CA VAL A 76 -11.67 12.89 -5.75
C VAL A 76 -11.07 13.13 -7.13
N ALA A 77 -9.96 12.48 -7.42
CA ALA A 77 -9.30 12.56 -8.72
C ALA A 77 -8.97 11.18 -9.26
N LYS A 78 -8.97 11.11 -10.59
CA LYS A 78 -8.67 9.91 -11.36
C LYS A 78 -7.58 10.22 -12.37
N SER A 79 -6.67 9.27 -12.57
CA SER A 79 -5.73 9.24 -13.67
C SER A 79 -5.99 8.00 -14.52
N THR A 80 -5.84 8.08 -15.83
CA THR A 80 -5.97 6.94 -16.76
C THR A 80 -4.67 6.65 -17.54
N ASP A 81 -3.62 7.40 -17.25
CA ASP A 81 -2.33 7.35 -17.95
C ASP A 81 -1.16 6.99 -17.02
N GLY A 82 -1.46 6.33 -15.90
CA GLY A 82 -0.46 5.90 -14.91
C GLY A 82 0.03 7.04 -14.01
N GLY A 83 -0.81 8.04 -13.75
CA GLY A 83 -0.51 9.15 -12.83
C GLY A 83 0.12 10.37 -13.48
N LYS A 84 0.24 10.41 -14.82
CA LYS A 84 0.84 11.55 -15.54
C LYS A 84 -0.10 12.75 -15.63
N SER A 85 -1.41 12.49 -15.70
CA SER A 85 -2.45 13.50 -15.65
C SER A 85 -3.62 13.03 -14.78
N TRP A 86 -4.33 14.00 -14.19
CA TRP A 86 -5.41 13.77 -13.24
C TRP A 86 -6.64 14.61 -13.60
N GLU A 87 -7.81 14.00 -13.55
CA GLU A 87 -9.12 14.63 -13.72
C GLU A 87 -9.92 14.58 -12.40
N GLY A 88 -10.68 15.63 -12.11
CA GLY A 88 -11.57 15.66 -10.95
C GLY A 88 -12.85 14.85 -11.19
N VAL A 89 -13.30 14.11 -10.18
CA VAL A 89 -14.52 13.29 -10.24
C VAL A 89 -15.51 13.76 -9.18
N VAL A 90 -16.75 13.99 -9.59
CA VAL A 90 -17.84 14.30 -8.66
C VAL A 90 -18.50 13.00 -8.22
N VAL A 91 -18.36 12.67 -6.94
CA VAL A 91 -19.04 11.50 -6.33
C VAL A 91 -20.50 11.82 -6.02
N ASP A 92 -20.75 12.97 -5.41
CA ASP A 92 -22.09 13.45 -5.12
C ASP A 92 -22.11 14.98 -5.10
N ALA A 93 -22.91 15.57 -6.01
CA ALA A 93 -22.98 17.00 -6.22
C ALA A 93 -23.64 17.76 -5.05
N VAL A 94 -24.34 17.07 -4.14
CA VAL A 94 -24.95 17.72 -2.97
C VAL A 94 -24.02 17.83 -1.77
N LEU A 95 -22.85 17.18 -1.81
CA LEU A 95 -21.89 17.25 -0.71
C LEU A 95 -21.21 18.62 -0.66
N PRO A 96 -20.96 19.16 0.55
CA PRO A 96 -20.37 20.47 0.70
C PRO A 96 -18.91 20.47 0.25
N GLU A 97 -18.41 21.63 -0.17
CA GLU A 97 -17.02 21.78 -0.63
C GLU A 97 -15.99 21.37 0.43
N ASN A 98 -16.28 21.47 1.72
CA ASN A 98 -15.36 21.08 2.79
C ASN A 98 -15.47 19.60 3.19
N PHE A 99 -16.19 18.78 2.42
CA PHE A 99 -16.30 17.35 2.70
C PHE A 99 -14.92 16.67 2.69
N LEU A 100 -14.74 15.65 3.51
CA LEU A 100 -13.46 14.96 3.67
C LEU A 100 -13.60 13.50 3.25
N TRP A 101 -13.00 13.15 2.12
CA TRP A 101 -12.81 11.77 1.72
C TRP A 101 -11.54 11.22 2.38
N ILE A 102 -11.62 10.02 2.94
CA ILE A 102 -10.53 9.44 3.71
C ILE A 102 -9.91 8.26 3.00
N SER A 103 -10.73 7.35 2.46
CA SER A 103 -10.22 6.13 1.84
C SER A 103 -10.96 5.79 0.56
N ILE A 104 -10.22 5.22 -0.39
CA ILE A 104 -10.73 4.75 -1.67
C ILE A 104 -10.19 3.35 -1.95
N TYR A 105 -11.07 2.47 -2.40
CA TYR A 105 -10.74 1.08 -2.65
C TYR A 105 -11.45 0.60 -3.91
N PHE A 106 -10.69 0.00 -4.83
CA PHE A 106 -11.23 -0.69 -5.99
C PHE A 106 -10.87 -2.17 -5.92
N GLN A 107 -11.89 -3.01 -6.12
CA GLN A 107 -11.71 -4.45 -6.26
C GLN A 107 -11.44 -4.84 -7.72
N THR A 108 -12.05 -4.10 -8.64
CA THR A 108 -11.90 -4.27 -10.09
C THR A 108 -11.92 -2.90 -10.77
N ALA A 109 -11.64 -2.85 -12.07
CA ALA A 109 -11.73 -1.61 -12.85
C ALA A 109 -13.11 -0.93 -12.78
N ASN A 110 -14.17 -1.69 -12.51
CA ASN A 110 -15.54 -1.19 -12.51
C ASN A 110 -16.13 -1.03 -11.10
N ILE A 111 -15.73 -1.88 -10.15
CA ILE A 111 -16.33 -1.94 -8.82
C ILE A 111 -15.37 -1.36 -7.79
N GLY A 112 -15.81 -0.28 -7.15
CA GLY A 112 -15.04 0.41 -6.12
C GLY A 112 -15.92 1.13 -5.11
N TRP A 113 -15.29 1.54 -4.01
CA TRP A 113 -15.90 2.23 -2.89
C TRP A 113 -15.04 3.41 -2.47
N VAL A 114 -15.70 4.44 -1.97
CA VAL A 114 -15.05 5.58 -1.34
C VAL A 114 -15.78 5.90 -0.06
N CYS A 115 -15.04 6.23 0.99
CA CYS A 115 -15.62 6.62 2.27
C CYS A 115 -14.96 7.86 2.86
N GLY A 116 -15.73 8.57 3.67
CA GLY A 116 -15.30 9.77 4.35
C GLY A 116 -16.38 10.25 5.31
N GLN A 117 -15.97 10.77 6.47
CA GLN A 117 -16.90 11.20 7.52
C GLN A 117 -17.95 10.11 7.82
N ASN A 118 -19.23 10.34 7.54
CA ASN A 118 -20.29 9.37 7.77
C ASN A 118 -20.93 8.86 6.47
N LYS A 119 -20.13 8.77 5.39
CA LYS A 119 -20.61 8.39 4.07
C LYS A 119 -19.76 7.28 3.47
N ILE A 120 -20.44 6.41 2.75
CA ILE A 120 -19.84 5.36 1.92
C ILE A 120 -20.58 5.38 0.60
N TYR A 121 -19.83 5.49 -0.50
CA TYR A 121 -20.37 5.41 -1.86
C TYR A 121 -19.75 4.21 -2.58
N LYS A 122 -20.52 3.62 -3.49
CA LYS A 122 -20.10 2.52 -4.36
C LYS A 122 -20.28 2.91 -5.81
N THR A 123 -19.33 2.53 -6.64
CA THR A 123 -19.46 2.51 -8.11
C THR A 123 -19.44 1.06 -8.61
N ILE A 124 -20.12 0.82 -9.73
CA ILE A 124 -20.10 -0.44 -10.47
C ILE A 124 -19.78 -0.24 -11.95
N ASP A 125 -19.40 0.98 -12.34
CA ASP A 125 -19.16 1.40 -13.72
C ASP A 125 -17.84 2.17 -13.90
N GLY A 126 -16.89 1.98 -12.97
CA GLY A 126 -15.57 2.59 -13.03
C GLY A 126 -15.58 4.07 -12.66
N GLY A 127 -16.47 4.43 -11.73
CA GLY A 127 -16.63 5.76 -11.16
C GLY A 127 -17.33 6.77 -12.07
N LYS A 128 -18.07 6.30 -13.10
CA LYS A 128 -18.95 7.18 -13.89
C LYS A 128 -20.17 7.59 -13.06
N THR A 129 -20.69 6.67 -12.25
CA THR A 129 -21.73 6.95 -11.26
C THR A 129 -21.36 6.36 -9.91
N TRP A 130 -21.80 7.03 -8.85
CA TRP A 130 -21.61 6.64 -7.47
C TRP A 130 -22.96 6.64 -6.74
N LYS A 131 -23.20 5.60 -5.94
CA LYS A 131 -24.42 5.45 -5.15
C LYS A 131 -24.09 5.43 -3.67
N SER A 132 -24.81 6.24 -2.87
CA SER A 132 -24.70 6.17 -1.41
C SER A 132 -25.18 4.80 -0.91
N MET A 133 -24.32 4.15 -0.13
CA MET A 133 -24.52 2.82 0.43
C MET A 133 -24.70 2.85 1.95
N PHE A 134 -24.69 4.04 2.54
CA PHE A 134 -24.71 4.20 3.98
C PHE A 134 -25.79 5.19 4.42
N ASP A 135 -26.59 4.76 5.39
CA ASP A 135 -27.65 5.54 6.01
C ASP A 135 -27.43 5.55 7.53
N VAL A 136 -26.91 6.66 8.03
CA VAL A 136 -26.57 6.83 9.45
C VAL A 136 -27.78 6.70 10.37
N SER A 137 -28.99 6.97 9.86
CA SER A 137 -30.22 6.88 10.67
C SER A 137 -30.51 5.45 11.14
N LYS A 138 -29.94 4.44 10.45
CA LYS A 138 -30.04 3.03 10.83
C LYS A 138 -29.12 2.63 11.99
N PHE A 139 -28.29 3.56 12.48
CA PHE A 139 -27.33 3.33 13.56
C PHE A 139 -27.52 4.34 14.70
N PRO A 140 -28.68 4.35 15.38
CA PRO A 140 -28.99 5.31 16.45
C PRO A 140 -28.06 5.20 17.67
N GLN A 141 -27.36 4.07 17.82
CA GLN A 141 -26.37 3.83 18.86
C GLN A 141 -25.04 4.58 18.65
N LEU A 142 -24.86 5.24 17.50
CA LEU A 142 -23.65 6.02 17.23
C LEU A 142 -23.64 7.33 18.04
N PRO A 143 -22.63 7.56 18.89
CA PRO A 143 -22.51 8.82 19.63
C PRO A 143 -22.44 10.00 18.65
N ASN A 144 -23.41 10.92 18.74
CA ASN A 144 -23.51 12.13 17.91
C ASN A 144 -23.55 11.89 16.40
N GLY A 145 -23.88 10.67 15.95
CA GLY A 145 -23.92 10.32 14.53
C GLY A 145 -22.56 10.44 13.81
N ASN A 146 -21.43 10.47 14.54
CA ASN A 146 -20.09 10.62 13.97
C ASN A 146 -19.20 9.41 14.29
N PHE A 147 -19.09 8.51 13.32
CA PHE A 147 -18.17 7.37 13.40
C PHE A 147 -16.86 7.63 12.65
N GLY A 148 -16.74 8.75 11.93
CA GLY A 148 -15.48 9.21 11.31
C GLY A 148 -14.80 8.13 10.48
N ALA A 149 -15.32 7.90 9.28
CA ALA A 149 -14.86 6.86 8.38
C ALA A 149 -13.36 6.90 8.11
N GLN A 150 -12.61 5.91 8.60
CA GLN A 150 -11.15 5.87 8.44
C GLN A 150 -10.72 4.94 7.30
N THR A 151 -11.41 3.83 7.10
CA THR A 151 -11.02 2.90 6.04
C THR A 151 -12.19 2.04 5.58
N VAL A 152 -12.16 1.65 4.31
CA VAL A 152 -13.08 0.70 3.70
C VAL A 152 -12.27 -0.40 3.03
N HIS A 153 -12.65 -1.65 3.27
CA HIS A 153 -11.98 -2.81 2.69
C HIS A 153 -12.98 -3.88 2.32
N PHE A 154 -12.94 -4.36 1.08
CA PHE A 154 -13.78 -5.45 0.62
C PHE A 154 -12.93 -6.69 0.33
N ILE A 155 -13.32 -7.81 0.92
CA ILE A 155 -12.73 -9.14 0.66
C ILE A 155 -13.27 -9.68 -0.66
N SER A 156 -14.54 -9.39 -0.95
CA SER A 156 -15.22 -9.74 -2.20
C SER A 156 -16.21 -8.65 -2.58
N ALA A 157 -16.89 -8.78 -3.73
CA ALA A 157 -17.86 -7.77 -4.18
C ALA A 157 -19.05 -7.60 -3.23
N GLU A 158 -19.30 -8.63 -2.43
CA GLU A 158 -20.41 -8.72 -1.48
C GLU A 158 -19.95 -8.54 -0.03
N LYS A 159 -18.76 -9.04 0.32
CA LYS A 159 -18.27 -9.02 1.70
C LYS A 159 -17.25 -7.92 1.93
N GLY A 160 -17.57 -7.00 2.84
CA GLY A 160 -16.69 -5.88 3.16
C GLY A 160 -16.84 -5.37 4.57
N PHE A 161 -15.90 -4.51 4.92
CA PHE A 161 -15.73 -3.95 6.25
C PHE A 161 -15.46 -2.47 6.14
N PHE A 162 -15.90 -1.78 7.18
CA PHE A 162 -15.64 -0.38 7.40
C PHE A 162 -15.28 -0.20 8.87
N CYS A 163 -14.28 0.62 9.19
CA CYS A 163 -13.99 0.97 10.58
C CYS A 163 -13.59 2.44 10.77
N GLY A 164 -13.76 2.91 12.01
CA GLY A 164 -13.39 4.28 12.35
C GLY A 164 -13.35 4.56 13.85
N ASN A 165 -13.87 5.72 14.22
CA ASN A 165 -13.90 6.22 15.59
C ASN A 165 -14.75 5.35 16.52
N ASN A 166 -14.47 5.46 17.82
CA ASN A 166 -15.16 4.75 18.90
C ASN A 166 -15.14 3.23 18.74
N GLY A 167 -14.09 2.69 18.13
CA GLY A 167 -13.94 1.25 17.90
C GLY A 167 -14.97 0.67 16.94
N PHE A 168 -15.66 1.51 16.17
CA PHE A 168 -16.80 1.06 15.39
C PHE A 168 -16.35 0.24 14.18
N ILE A 169 -16.90 -0.97 14.07
CA ILE A 169 -16.69 -1.86 12.94
C ILE A 169 -18.05 -2.16 12.32
N LEU A 170 -18.18 -1.90 11.03
CA LEU A 170 -19.32 -2.34 10.23
C LEU A 170 -18.88 -3.46 9.30
N SER A 171 -19.76 -4.43 9.12
CA SER A 171 -19.58 -5.51 8.15
C SER A 171 -20.80 -5.59 7.22
N THR A 172 -20.55 -5.95 5.97
CA THR A 172 -21.58 -6.22 4.97
C THR A 172 -21.32 -7.56 4.31
N ILE A 173 -22.38 -8.21 3.85
CA ILE A 173 -22.35 -9.45 3.06
C ILE A 173 -23.18 -9.31 1.76
N ASP A 174 -23.64 -8.09 1.43
CA ASP A 174 -24.47 -7.78 0.28
C ASP A 174 -23.95 -6.58 -0.54
N GLY A 175 -22.65 -6.34 -0.43
CA GLY A 175 -21.92 -5.34 -1.19
C GLY A 175 -22.15 -3.91 -0.69
N GLY A 176 -22.55 -3.77 0.58
CA GLY A 176 -22.81 -2.52 1.27
C GLY A 176 -24.27 -2.06 1.22
N LYS A 177 -25.22 -2.88 0.76
CA LYS A 177 -26.66 -2.50 0.77
C LYS A 177 -27.19 -2.48 2.20
N THR A 178 -26.71 -3.40 3.03
CA THR A 178 -26.93 -3.43 4.47
C THR A 178 -25.61 -3.60 5.20
N TRP A 179 -25.56 -3.05 6.42
CA TRP A 179 -24.39 -3.07 7.27
C TRP A 179 -24.79 -3.53 8.67
N ASN A 180 -24.01 -4.44 9.25
CA ASN A 180 -24.16 -4.92 10.62
C ASN A 180 -23.05 -4.32 11.48
N SER A 181 -23.43 -3.69 12.60
CA SER A 181 -22.47 -3.12 13.54
C SER A 181 -21.94 -4.18 14.49
N GLN A 182 -20.61 -4.24 14.62
CA GLN A 182 -19.89 -5.00 15.63
C GLN A 182 -19.31 -3.98 16.62
N ILE A 183 -19.88 -3.93 17.82
CA ILE A 183 -19.52 -2.95 18.85
C ILE A 183 -18.77 -3.69 19.95
N PHE A 184 -17.59 -3.18 20.26
CA PHE A 184 -16.73 -3.68 21.33
C PHE A 184 -16.61 -2.58 22.36
N LYS A 185 -17.13 -2.82 23.57
CA LYS A 185 -17.14 -1.82 24.65
C LYS A 185 -15.72 -1.41 25.05
N GLU A 186 -14.80 -2.36 24.96
CA GLU A 186 -13.39 -2.17 25.22
C GLU A 186 -12.72 -1.19 24.24
N LEU A 187 -13.35 -0.93 23.08
CA LEU A 187 -12.81 -0.08 22.02
C LEU A 187 -13.50 1.28 21.91
N GLU A 188 -14.40 1.63 22.83
CA GLU A 188 -15.22 2.87 22.76
C GLU A 188 -14.38 4.15 22.69
N SER A 189 -13.12 4.14 23.14
CA SER A 189 -12.18 5.27 23.08
C SER A 189 -11.14 5.14 21.98
N ASN A 190 -11.18 4.07 21.17
CA ASN A 190 -10.22 3.80 20.12
C ASN A 190 -10.66 4.38 18.78
N VAL A 191 -9.66 4.73 17.95
CA VAL A 191 -9.87 4.99 16.54
C VAL A 191 -9.19 3.87 15.77
N LEU A 192 -9.95 3.24 14.88
CA LEU A 192 -9.48 2.16 14.00
C LEU A 192 -9.14 2.75 12.64
N PHE A 193 -7.92 2.55 12.17
CA PHE A 193 -7.35 3.27 11.01
C PHE A 193 -7.21 2.42 9.75
N GLY A 194 -7.04 1.10 9.89
CA GLY A 194 -6.74 0.25 8.76
C GLY A 194 -7.33 -1.14 8.91
N ILE A 195 -7.78 -1.69 7.79
CA ILE A 195 -8.27 -3.07 7.66
C ILE A 195 -7.47 -3.74 6.54
N THR A 196 -7.02 -4.97 6.76
CA THR A 196 -6.43 -5.79 5.70
C THR A 196 -6.76 -7.26 5.88
N PHE A 197 -6.79 -8.00 4.77
CA PHE A 197 -7.03 -9.44 4.74
C PHE A 197 -6.00 -10.12 3.84
N SER A 198 -5.45 -11.25 4.31
CA SER A 198 -4.56 -12.11 3.52
C SER A 198 -5.30 -13.28 2.85
N GLY A 199 -6.61 -13.36 3.06
CA GLY A 199 -7.54 -14.32 2.48
C GLY A 199 -8.93 -14.11 3.09
N GLU A 200 -9.92 -14.92 2.72
CA GLU A 200 -11.31 -14.66 3.13
C GLU A 200 -11.56 -14.73 4.64
N ASN A 201 -10.69 -15.45 5.35
CA ASN A 201 -10.85 -15.75 6.77
C ASN A 201 -9.87 -15.00 7.68
N ASN A 202 -8.69 -14.64 7.17
CA ASN A 202 -7.61 -14.09 7.98
C ASN A 202 -7.46 -12.59 7.74
N GLY A 203 -7.83 -11.80 8.75
CA GLY A 203 -7.84 -10.36 8.67
C GLY A 203 -7.31 -9.67 9.91
N TRP A 204 -6.93 -8.42 9.73
CA TRP A 204 -6.36 -7.57 10.76
C TRP A 204 -6.97 -6.18 10.71
N ILE A 205 -7.21 -5.62 11.89
CA ILE A 205 -7.57 -4.20 12.05
C ILE A 205 -6.56 -3.58 12.99
N ILE A 206 -6.05 -2.42 12.60
CA ILE A 206 -5.17 -1.63 13.45
C ILE A 206 -5.89 -0.35 13.90
N GLY A 207 -5.68 0.01 15.15
CA GLY A 207 -6.08 1.29 15.72
C GLY A 207 -4.93 1.93 16.50
N ASN A 208 -5.22 3.02 17.18
CA ASN A 208 -4.26 3.79 17.98
C ASN A 208 -3.50 2.95 19.03
N THR A 209 -4.20 2.17 19.85
CA THR A 209 -3.60 1.34 20.90
C THR A 209 -4.06 -0.11 20.83
N VAL A 210 -4.66 -0.50 19.71
CA VAL A 210 -5.30 -1.80 19.54
C VAL A 210 -4.90 -2.43 18.22
N LEU A 211 -4.68 -3.74 18.27
CA LEU A 211 -4.58 -4.61 17.11
C LEU A 211 -5.63 -5.69 17.26
N LEU A 212 -6.48 -5.87 16.25
CA LEU A 212 -7.49 -6.92 16.20
C LEU A 212 -7.12 -7.93 15.13
N ASN A 213 -7.40 -9.20 15.40
CA ASN A 213 -7.29 -10.27 14.41
C ASN A 213 -8.63 -11.00 14.28
N THR A 214 -8.89 -11.51 13.07
CA THR A 214 -9.94 -12.48 12.81
C THR A 214 -9.37 -13.67 12.04
N THR A 215 -9.89 -14.86 12.33
CA THR A 215 -9.63 -16.11 11.61
C THR A 215 -10.90 -16.72 11.01
N ASN A 216 -12.03 -16.01 11.10
CA ASN A 216 -13.32 -16.42 10.58
C ASN A 216 -13.96 -15.35 9.69
N GLY A 217 -13.11 -14.56 9.03
CA GLY A 217 -13.52 -13.58 8.04
C GLY A 217 -14.33 -12.44 8.64
N GLY A 218 -13.93 -11.98 9.82
CA GLY A 218 -14.54 -10.84 10.51
C GLY A 218 -15.91 -11.12 11.12
N ALA A 219 -16.33 -12.39 11.23
CA ALA A 219 -17.53 -12.72 12.01
C ALA A 219 -17.30 -12.39 13.49
N ASN A 220 -16.08 -12.62 14.00
CA ASN A 220 -15.60 -12.12 15.29
C ASN A 220 -14.18 -11.56 15.17
N TRP A 221 -13.87 -10.56 16.00
CA TRP A 221 -12.55 -9.96 16.13
C TRP A 221 -12.00 -10.19 17.53
N GLN A 222 -10.71 -10.50 17.61
CA GLN A 222 -9.99 -10.76 18.86
C GLN A 222 -8.93 -9.69 19.07
N ILE A 223 -9.00 -8.99 20.21
CA ILE A 223 -7.95 -8.05 20.64
C ILE A 223 -6.67 -8.82 20.89
N GLN A 224 -5.61 -8.45 20.17
CA GLN A 224 -4.29 -9.00 20.35
C GLN A 224 -3.59 -8.25 21.49
N GLN A 225 -3.17 -9.00 22.49
CA GLN A 225 -2.36 -8.48 23.59
C GLN A 225 -0.89 -8.63 23.22
N SER A 226 -0.07 -7.62 23.51
CA SER A 226 1.38 -7.82 23.54
C SER A 226 1.75 -8.51 24.84
N SER A 227 2.49 -9.61 24.78
CA SER A 227 3.27 -10.08 25.92
C SER A 227 4.48 -9.15 26.06
N ALA A 228 4.38 -8.17 26.96
CA ALA A 228 5.53 -7.39 27.42
C ALA A 228 6.21 -8.10 28.59
#